data_AF-A0A833VLM7-F1
#
_entry.id   AF-A0A833VLM7-F1
#
_cell.length_a   1.000
_cell.length_b   1.000
_cell.length_c   1.000
_cell.angle_alpha   90.00
_cell.angle_beta   90.00
_cell.angle_gamma   90.00
#
_symmetry.space_group_name_H-M   'P 1'
#
loop_
_entity.id
_entity.type
_entity.pdbx_description
1 polymer ?
#
loop_
_entity_poly.entity_id
_entity_poly.type
_entity_poly.pdbx_seq_one_letter_code
_entity_poly.pdbx_strand_id
1 'polypeptide(L)'
;MTDHQRIHPVDLESQNKPTAPLVPQGSSRSDKPDPTIPYPPYRQYPPSQLRPPKRRRGNCFCRCLCCSICILILLVVIIAAVAAALYFIFNPKLPKYSVDRFQITQFSIDSSNFANATFDVTVTAENPNKGIGIYYENGSKLNVLYSDYSLAGGSFPAFYQGHKNTTVLTVVMTGGVQLGGEVMNSLQQQQQSGTIPIEFKGDVPVRVKLGALKLWKITSKVRCNLIIDSLTVSSQIKIKSSSCKFGLKL
;
A
#
# COMPACT_ATOMS: atom_id res chain seq x y z
N MET A 1 23.86 -57.69 -45.11
CA MET A 1 24.79 -56.53 -45.10
C MET A 1 25.16 -56.30 -43.64
N THR A 2 26.40 -56.48 -43.18
CA THR A 2 27.66 -55.76 -43.53
C THR A 2 27.58 -54.26 -43.18
N ASP A 3 28.55 -53.65 -42.49
CA ASP A 3 29.90 -54.13 -42.11
C ASP A 3 30.42 -53.58 -40.75
N HIS A 4 31.65 -53.97 -40.37
CA HIS A 4 32.43 -53.52 -39.20
C HIS A 4 33.08 -52.10 -39.46
N GLN A 5 34.09 -51.51 -38.79
CA GLN A 5 35.32 -51.96 -38.11
C GLN A 5 36.04 -50.71 -37.45
N ARG A 6 36.87 -50.69 -36.37
CA ARG A 6 37.13 -51.52 -35.15
C ARG A 6 38.33 -50.98 -34.31
N ILE A 7 38.12 -50.67 -33.02
CA ILE A 7 39.12 -50.70 -31.89
C ILE A 7 40.22 -49.60 -31.76
N HIS A 8 40.60 -49.35 -30.49
CA HIS A 8 41.75 -48.64 -29.85
C HIS A 8 43.16 -48.82 -30.48
N PRO A 9 44.21 -48.00 -30.13
CA PRO A 9 44.98 -48.00 -28.85
C PRO A 9 45.25 -46.59 -28.23
N VAL A 10 45.55 -46.30 -26.94
CA VAL A 10 46.45 -46.81 -25.85
C VAL A 10 47.77 -46.00 -25.68
N ASP A 11 47.81 -45.20 -24.59
CA ASP A 11 48.91 -44.84 -23.64
C ASP A 11 50.31 -44.36 -24.09
N LEU A 12 51.14 -44.05 -23.05
CA LEU A 12 52.54 -43.59 -23.03
C LEU A 12 52.74 -42.06 -23.27
N GLU A 13 53.55 -41.31 -22.52
CA GLU A 13 54.39 -41.67 -21.36
C GLU A 13 54.61 -40.51 -20.35
N SER A 14 54.63 -40.88 -19.05
CA SER A 14 55.67 -40.63 -18.05
C SER A 14 56.51 -39.32 -18.08
N GLN A 15 56.59 -38.65 -16.92
CA GLN A 15 57.89 -38.43 -16.25
C GLN A 15 57.76 -38.08 -14.74
N ASN A 16 58.61 -38.73 -13.93
CA ASN A 16 59.35 -38.28 -12.73
C ASN A 16 58.92 -36.95 -12.04
N LYS A 17 58.92 -36.81 -10.70
CA LYS A 17 59.71 -37.50 -9.65
C LYS A 17 59.11 -37.18 -8.24
N PRO A 18 59.26 -38.03 -7.20
CA PRO A 18 58.86 -37.67 -5.84
C PRO A 18 59.90 -36.80 -5.12
N THR A 19 59.52 -35.59 -4.69
CA THR A 19 60.34 -34.74 -3.81
C THR A 19 60.00 -35.00 -2.34
N ALA A 20 60.63 -36.00 -1.74
CA ALA A 20 60.61 -36.19 -0.30
C ALA A 20 61.40 -35.06 0.40
N PRO A 21 60.98 -34.57 1.58
CA PRO A 21 61.78 -33.63 2.36
C PRO A 21 63.07 -34.29 2.86
N LEU A 22 64.19 -33.59 2.73
CA LEU A 22 65.52 -34.06 3.11
C LEU A 22 65.62 -34.27 4.62
N VAL A 23 65.69 -35.54 5.04
CA VAL A 23 66.13 -35.93 6.40
C VAL A 23 67.64 -36.18 6.36
N PRO A 24 68.46 -35.47 7.15
CA PRO A 24 69.89 -35.74 7.22
C PRO A 24 70.18 -37.14 7.78
N GLN A 25 70.84 -38.00 7.00
CA GLN A 25 71.46 -39.21 7.52
C GLN A 25 72.66 -38.80 8.39
N GLY A 26 72.57 -39.02 9.71
CA GLY A 26 73.49 -38.35 10.65
C GLY A 26 73.64 -38.98 12.03
N SER A 27 73.32 -40.27 12.22
CA SER A 27 73.85 -41.04 13.36
C SER A 27 73.84 -42.55 13.05
N SER A 28 75.01 -43.17 13.15
CA SER A 28 75.13 -44.63 13.17
C SER A 28 74.60 -45.18 14.50
N ARG A 29 73.77 -46.22 14.44
CA ARG A 29 73.60 -47.10 15.59
C ARG A 29 74.85 -47.96 15.72
N SER A 30 75.45 -47.96 16.89
CA SER A 30 76.58 -48.81 17.25
C SER A 30 76.18 -49.63 18.46
N ASP A 31 75.99 -50.93 18.27
CA ASP A 31 75.50 -51.83 19.32
C ASP A 31 76.65 -52.25 20.25
N LYS A 32 76.71 -51.65 21.44
CA LYS A 32 77.41 -52.26 22.58
C LYS A 32 76.93 -51.72 23.95
N PRO A 33 76.49 -52.60 24.87
CA PRO A 33 76.26 -52.24 26.27
C PRO A 33 77.52 -52.51 27.13
N ASP A 34 77.89 -51.55 27.97
CA ASP A 34 78.73 -51.71 29.17
C ASP A 34 78.59 -50.44 30.06
N PRO A 35 79.00 -50.42 31.35
CA PRO A 35 78.18 -49.76 32.37
C PRO A 35 78.81 -48.52 33.04
N THR A 36 77.98 -47.84 33.85
CA THR A 36 78.37 -46.92 34.94
C THR A 36 79.28 -45.73 34.61
N ILE A 37 78.67 -44.59 34.28
CA ILE A 37 79.23 -43.25 34.50
C ILE A 37 78.15 -42.37 35.20
N PRO A 38 78.47 -41.60 36.26
CA PRO A 38 77.49 -40.74 36.93
C PRO A 38 77.03 -39.53 36.09
N TYR A 39 75.77 -39.14 36.23
CA TYR A 39 75.16 -38.03 35.48
C TYR A 39 75.57 -36.64 36.02
N PRO A 40 75.90 -35.66 35.16
CA PRO A 40 76.00 -34.25 35.55
C PRO A 40 74.60 -33.62 35.73
N PRO A 41 74.47 -32.53 36.53
CA PRO A 41 73.17 -31.90 36.81
C PRO A 41 72.59 -31.17 35.58
N TYR A 42 71.26 -31.22 35.45
CA TYR A 42 70.52 -30.59 34.34
C TYR A 42 70.67 -29.06 34.30
N ARG A 43 71.19 -28.54 33.18
CA ARG A 43 71.06 -27.12 32.82
C ARG A 43 69.68 -26.88 32.19
N GLN A 44 68.82 -26.13 32.87
CA GLN A 44 67.55 -25.70 32.29
C GLN A 44 67.79 -24.54 31.31
N TYR A 45 67.49 -24.75 30.03
CA TYR A 45 67.32 -23.69 29.05
C TYR A 45 65.83 -23.39 28.90
N PRO A 46 65.40 -22.11 28.88
CA PRO A 46 63.99 -21.78 28.68
C PRO A 46 63.55 -22.17 27.26
N PRO A 47 62.39 -22.83 27.08
CA PRO A 47 61.91 -23.18 25.75
C PRO A 47 61.58 -21.93 24.94
N SER A 48 62.10 -21.86 23.71
CA SER A 48 61.83 -20.77 22.79
C SER A 48 60.34 -20.74 22.40
N GLN A 49 59.69 -19.58 22.58
CA GLN A 49 58.25 -19.47 22.33
C GLN A 49 57.93 -19.62 20.85
N LEU A 50 57.36 -20.77 20.48
CA LEU A 50 56.70 -21.01 19.21
C LEU A 50 55.59 -19.96 19.01
N ARG A 51 55.84 -18.99 18.13
CA ARG A 51 54.85 -17.97 17.77
C ARG A 51 53.63 -18.67 17.17
N PRO A 52 52.40 -18.48 17.71
CA PRO A 52 51.23 -19.17 17.19
C PRO A 52 50.95 -18.74 15.74
N PRO A 53 50.42 -19.63 14.89
CA PRO A 53 50.12 -19.29 13.51
C PRO A 53 49.12 -18.14 13.45
N LYS A 54 49.42 -17.12 12.62
CA LYS A 54 48.51 -15.98 12.39
C LYS A 54 47.18 -16.50 11.84
N ARG A 55 46.18 -16.67 12.70
CA ARG A 55 44.79 -16.95 12.31
C ARG A 55 44.33 -15.85 11.36
N ARG A 56 44.16 -16.17 10.06
CA ARG A 56 43.55 -15.25 9.10
C ARG A 56 42.12 -14.97 9.58
N ARG A 57 41.87 -13.75 10.11
CA ARG A 57 40.51 -13.26 10.41
C ARG A 57 39.76 -12.98 9.10
N GLY A 58 39.40 -14.05 8.39
CA GLY A 58 38.61 -13.98 7.16
C GLY A 58 37.22 -13.42 7.42
N ASN A 59 36.75 -12.57 6.52
CA ASN A 59 35.57 -11.68 6.61
C ASN A 59 34.23 -12.34 7.03
N CYS A 60 34.10 -12.73 8.30
CA CYS A 60 32.85 -13.24 8.86
C CYS A 60 31.72 -12.18 8.78
N PHE A 61 32.07 -10.91 8.98
CA PHE A 61 31.14 -9.78 8.95
C PHE A 61 30.43 -9.63 7.58
N CYS A 62 31.18 -9.74 6.47
CA CYS A 62 30.61 -9.68 5.12
C CYS A 62 29.64 -10.83 4.84
N ARG A 63 29.92 -12.05 5.35
CA ARG A 63 29.04 -13.20 5.15
C ARG A 63 27.73 -13.06 5.93
N CYS A 64 27.79 -12.58 7.17
CA CYS A 64 26.59 -12.32 7.98
C CYS A 64 25.73 -11.20 7.36
N LEU A 65 26.35 -10.11 6.90
CA LEU A 65 25.64 -8.99 6.26
C LEU A 65 25.01 -9.40 4.91
N CYS A 66 25.70 -10.22 4.12
CA CYS A 66 25.14 -10.77 2.88
C CYS A 66 23.94 -11.67 3.17
N CYS A 67 24.03 -12.57 4.17
CA CYS A 67 22.91 -13.44 4.55
C CYS A 67 21.68 -12.65 5.06
N SER A 68 21.87 -11.59 5.87
CA SER A 68 20.74 -10.77 6.33
C SER A 68 20.08 -9.98 5.19
N ILE A 69 20.87 -9.47 4.23
CA ILE A 69 20.34 -8.84 3.01
C ILE A 69 19.55 -9.84 2.16
N CYS A 70 20.06 -11.06 1.95
CA CYS A 70 19.33 -12.10 1.22
C CYS A 70 18.01 -12.49 1.90
N ILE A 71 17.98 -12.60 3.23
CA ILE A 71 16.76 -12.86 4.01
C ILE A 71 15.77 -11.70 3.89
N LEU A 72 16.24 -10.45 3.95
CA LEU A 72 15.40 -9.26 3.77
C LEU A 72 14.78 -9.21 2.38
N ILE A 73 15.56 -9.46 1.32
CA ILE A 73 15.07 -9.52 -0.06
C ILE A 73 14.02 -10.63 -0.20
N LEU A 74 14.27 -11.82 0.32
CA LEU A 74 13.33 -12.94 0.30
C LEU A 74 12.02 -12.60 1.04
N LEU A 75 12.10 -11.93 2.19
CA LEU A 75 10.93 -11.46 2.94
C LEU A 75 10.13 -10.41 2.16
N VAL A 76 10.79 -9.45 1.50
CA VAL A 76 10.14 -8.46 0.62
C VAL A 76 9.46 -9.14 -0.57
N VAL A 77 10.10 -10.14 -1.19
CA VAL A 77 9.51 -10.93 -2.29
C VAL A 77 8.28 -11.71 -1.82
N ILE A 78 8.30 -12.31 -0.63
CA ILE A 78 7.13 -12.98 -0.06
C ILE A 78 5.99 -11.99 0.20
N ILE A 79 6.27 -10.82 0.79
CA ILE A 79 5.25 -9.77 1.01
C ILE A 79 4.66 -9.29 -0.32
N ALA A 80 5.49 -9.07 -1.34
CA ALA A 80 5.03 -8.68 -2.67
C ALA A 80 4.16 -9.76 -3.34
N ALA A 81 4.53 -11.03 -3.23
CA ALA A 81 3.76 -12.16 -3.75
C ALA A 81 2.40 -12.30 -3.06
N VAL A 82 2.35 -12.16 -1.72
CA VAL A 82 1.10 -12.17 -0.94
C VAL A 82 0.22 -10.97 -1.30
N ALA A 83 0.79 -9.77 -1.41
CA ALA A 83 0.06 -8.56 -1.80
C ALA A 83 -0.52 -8.67 -3.22
N ALA A 84 0.24 -9.22 -4.17
CA ALA A 84 -0.23 -9.49 -5.53
C ALA A 84 -1.36 -10.52 -5.55
N ALA A 85 -1.22 -11.64 -4.82
CA ALA A 85 -2.27 -12.66 -4.71
C ALA A 85 -3.57 -12.08 -4.13
N LEU A 86 -3.49 -11.28 -3.06
CA LEU A 86 -4.64 -10.58 -2.49
C LEU A 86 -5.27 -9.60 -3.50
N TYR A 87 -4.46 -8.84 -4.24
CA TYR A 87 -4.96 -7.92 -5.26
C TYR A 87 -5.74 -8.66 -6.37
N PHE A 88 -5.21 -9.77 -6.90
CA PHE A 88 -5.89 -10.57 -7.92
C PHE A 88 -7.16 -11.26 -7.41
N ILE A 89 -7.14 -11.80 -6.18
CA ILE A 89 -8.30 -12.49 -5.57
C ILE A 89 -9.45 -11.52 -5.30
N PHE A 90 -9.16 -10.36 -4.67
CA PHE A 90 -10.21 -9.43 -4.25
C PHE A 90 -10.59 -8.42 -5.33
N ASN A 91 -9.68 -8.10 -6.26
CA ASN A 91 -9.84 -7.10 -7.33
C ASN A 91 -10.47 -5.80 -6.81
N PRO A 92 -9.75 -5.04 -5.96
CA PRO A 92 -10.30 -3.91 -5.22
C PRO A 92 -10.76 -2.78 -6.16
N LYS A 93 -12.06 -2.51 -6.13
CA LYS A 93 -12.72 -1.44 -6.89
C LYS A 93 -13.18 -0.34 -5.94
N LEU A 94 -13.15 0.91 -6.42
CA LEU A 94 -13.73 2.03 -5.69
C LEU A 94 -15.26 1.86 -5.59
N PRO A 95 -15.90 2.28 -4.48
CA PRO A 95 -17.35 2.45 -4.45
C PRO A 95 -17.75 3.56 -5.44
N LYS A 96 -18.92 3.41 -6.05
CA LYS A 96 -19.54 4.47 -6.86
C LYS A 96 -20.55 5.22 -6.00
N TYR A 97 -20.78 6.49 -6.31
CA TYR A 97 -21.90 7.24 -5.75
C TYR A 97 -22.65 7.96 -6.87
N SER A 98 -23.97 8.02 -6.78
CA SER A 98 -24.83 8.83 -7.66
C SER A 98 -25.78 9.69 -6.81
N VAL A 99 -26.06 10.90 -7.29
CA VAL A 99 -27.12 11.75 -6.74
C VAL A 99 -28.38 11.46 -7.57
N ASP A 100 -29.25 10.63 -7.02
CA ASP A 100 -30.40 10.07 -7.74
C ASP A 100 -31.61 11.01 -7.70
N ARG A 101 -31.74 11.78 -6.61
CA ARG A 101 -32.73 12.84 -6.46
C ARG A 101 -32.13 14.02 -5.70
N PHE A 102 -32.52 15.20 -6.13
CA PHE A 102 -32.21 16.46 -5.48
C PHE A 102 -33.55 17.20 -5.33
N GLN A 103 -33.98 17.47 -4.11
CA GLN A 103 -35.23 18.17 -3.81
C GLN A 103 -34.94 19.38 -2.94
N ILE A 104 -35.74 20.44 -3.10
CA ILE A 104 -35.71 21.62 -2.23
C ILE A 104 -36.99 21.61 -1.44
N THR A 105 -36.85 21.47 -0.13
CA THR A 105 -37.96 21.53 0.82
C THR A 105 -38.16 22.97 1.32
N GLN A 106 -37.09 23.77 1.37
CA GLN A 106 -37.14 25.20 1.70
C GLN A 106 -36.08 25.97 0.91
N PHE A 107 -36.45 27.11 0.34
CA PHE A 107 -35.51 28.09 -0.19
C PHE A 107 -36.11 29.49 -0.02
N SER A 108 -35.37 30.40 0.60
CA SER A 108 -35.79 31.79 0.81
C SER A 108 -34.58 32.72 0.85
N ILE A 109 -34.79 33.97 0.45
CA ILE A 109 -33.76 35.01 0.42
C ILE A 109 -34.37 36.27 1.03
N ASP A 110 -33.67 36.88 1.98
CA ASP A 110 -34.12 38.10 2.64
C ASP A 110 -33.65 39.39 1.93
N SER A 111 -34.05 40.55 2.43
CA SER A 111 -33.62 41.86 1.91
C SER A 111 -32.14 42.16 2.13
N SER A 112 -31.43 41.36 2.92
CA SER A 112 -29.97 41.41 3.10
C SER A 112 -29.24 40.66 1.97
N ASN A 113 -29.94 39.85 1.16
CA ASN A 113 -29.40 38.80 0.29
C ASN A 113 -28.82 37.59 1.06
N PHE A 114 -29.31 37.33 2.27
CA PHE A 114 -29.02 36.11 3.00
C PHE A 114 -29.96 34.99 2.51
N ALA A 115 -29.39 33.99 1.83
CA ALA A 115 -30.13 32.87 1.26
C ALA A 115 -30.15 31.70 2.25
N ASN A 116 -31.33 31.30 2.72
CA ASN A 116 -31.56 30.10 3.50
C ASN A 116 -32.04 28.95 2.60
N ALA A 117 -31.52 27.74 2.83
CA ALA A 117 -31.82 26.58 2.00
C ALA A 117 -31.87 25.26 2.79
N THR A 118 -32.89 24.46 2.51
CA THR A 118 -33.00 23.06 2.95
C THR A 118 -33.24 22.17 1.73
N PHE A 119 -32.35 21.19 1.55
CA PHE A 119 -32.36 20.23 0.46
C PHE A 119 -32.49 18.80 0.99
N ASP A 120 -33.33 18.00 0.34
CA ASP A 120 -33.37 16.55 0.56
C ASP A 120 -32.62 15.88 -0.60
N VAL A 121 -31.42 15.37 -0.31
CA VAL A 121 -30.51 14.79 -1.31
C VAL A 121 -30.52 13.27 -1.16
N THR A 122 -31.02 12.57 -2.18
CA THR A 122 -30.96 11.10 -2.24
C THR A 122 -29.70 10.67 -2.95
N VAL A 123 -28.77 10.07 -2.20
CA VAL A 123 -27.51 9.53 -2.73
C VAL A 123 -27.54 8.01 -2.68
N THR A 124 -27.24 7.37 -3.81
CA THR A 124 -26.99 5.93 -3.86
C THR A 124 -25.50 5.66 -3.80
N ALA A 125 -25.08 4.82 -2.85
CA ALA A 125 -23.72 4.28 -2.76
C ALA A 125 -23.72 2.82 -3.25
N GLU A 126 -22.91 2.50 -4.26
CA GLU A 126 -22.70 1.13 -4.76
C GLU A 126 -21.33 0.60 -4.33
N ASN A 127 -21.27 -0.52 -3.61
CA ASN A 127 -20.05 -1.27 -3.39
C ASN A 127 -19.92 -2.44 -4.39
N PRO A 128 -19.17 -2.30 -5.50
CA PRO A 128 -19.02 -3.36 -6.51
C PRO A 128 -18.13 -4.54 -6.06
N ASN A 129 -17.53 -4.49 -4.87
CA ASN A 129 -16.55 -5.49 -4.42
C ASN A 129 -17.22 -6.80 -3.96
N LYS A 130 -16.60 -7.94 -4.30
CA LYS A 130 -17.11 -9.28 -3.94
C LYS A 130 -16.70 -9.75 -2.54
N GLY A 131 -15.57 -9.29 -2.02
CA GLY A 131 -15.00 -9.71 -0.72
C GLY A 131 -14.47 -8.56 0.15
N ILE A 132 -14.82 -7.32 -0.21
CA ILE A 132 -14.47 -6.11 0.54
C ILE A 132 -15.77 -5.42 1.00
N GLY A 133 -15.92 -5.24 2.30
CA GLY A 133 -17.00 -4.43 2.91
C GLY A 133 -16.50 -3.02 3.23
N ILE A 134 -17.43 -2.08 3.40
CA ILE A 134 -17.12 -0.67 3.69
C ILE A 134 -17.89 -0.25 4.94
N TYR A 135 -17.18 0.16 5.99
CA TYR A 135 -17.77 0.88 7.12
C TYR A 135 -17.73 2.37 6.81
N TYR A 136 -18.89 3.01 6.77
CA TYR A 136 -19.03 4.46 6.73
C TYR A 136 -19.04 4.97 8.17
N GLU A 137 -18.16 5.91 8.49
CA GLU A 137 -18.02 6.44 9.85
C GLU A 137 -18.71 7.80 10.03
N ASN A 138 -18.99 8.15 11.28
CA ASN A 138 -19.41 9.48 11.68
C ASN A 138 -18.34 10.54 11.32
N GLY A 139 -18.79 11.78 11.13
CA GLY A 139 -17.91 12.90 10.76
C GLY A 139 -17.72 13.07 9.25
N SER A 140 -18.62 12.54 8.44
CA SER A 140 -18.75 12.95 7.03
C SER A 140 -19.19 14.41 6.94
N LYS A 141 -18.78 15.10 5.87
CA LYS A 141 -19.16 16.49 5.56
C LYS A 141 -19.66 16.56 4.14
N LEU A 142 -20.94 16.87 3.97
CA LEU A 142 -21.59 17.09 2.69
C LEU A 142 -21.94 18.57 2.58
N ASN A 143 -21.64 19.20 1.45
CA ASN A 143 -21.99 20.60 1.16
C ASN A 143 -22.65 20.71 -0.21
N VAL A 144 -23.71 21.52 -0.29
CA VAL A 144 -24.26 22.03 -1.55
C VAL A 144 -23.72 23.44 -1.75
N LEU A 145 -23.11 23.72 -2.90
CA LEU A 145 -22.53 25.03 -3.22
C LEU A 145 -23.09 25.63 -4.53
N TYR A 146 -23.18 26.95 -4.54
CA TYR A 146 -23.44 27.78 -5.71
C TYR A 146 -22.35 28.86 -5.79
N SER A 147 -21.60 28.91 -6.90
CA SER A 147 -20.50 29.88 -7.09
C SER A 147 -19.51 29.93 -5.89
N ASP A 148 -19.15 28.75 -5.37
CA ASP A 148 -18.39 28.50 -4.13
C ASP A 148 -19.01 28.97 -2.78
N TYR A 149 -20.18 29.63 -2.78
CA TYR A 149 -20.96 29.86 -1.56
C TYR A 149 -21.65 28.55 -1.14
N SER A 150 -21.44 28.14 0.11
CA SER A 150 -22.04 26.92 0.66
C SER A 150 -23.48 27.16 1.11
N LEU A 151 -24.45 26.88 0.24
CA LEU A 151 -25.89 27.07 0.51
C LEU A 151 -26.39 26.19 1.67
N ALA A 152 -25.94 24.94 1.74
CA ALA A 152 -26.36 24.00 2.78
C ALA A 152 -25.27 22.98 3.12
N GLY A 153 -25.28 22.48 4.36
CA GLY A 153 -24.42 21.42 4.86
C GLY A 153 -25.21 20.23 5.40
N GLY A 154 -24.56 19.06 5.48
CA GLY A 154 -25.14 17.84 6.02
C GLY A 154 -24.10 16.74 6.25
N SER A 155 -24.56 15.55 6.64
CA SER A 155 -23.69 14.39 6.87
C SER A 155 -24.45 13.08 6.64
N PHE A 156 -23.74 12.06 6.15
CA PHE A 156 -24.24 10.68 6.18
C PHE A 156 -24.18 10.12 7.61
N PRO A 157 -25.16 9.29 8.01
CA PRO A 157 -25.05 8.46 9.21
C PRO A 157 -23.90 7.46 9.08
N ALA A 158 -23.43 6.90 10.19
CA ALA A 158 -22.58 5.70 10.14
C ALA A 158 -23.41 4.46 9.76
N PHE A 159 -22.91 3.68 8.79
CA PHE A 159 -23.53 2.42 8.37
C PHE A 159 -22.46 1.43 7.86
N TYR A 160 -22.84 0.15 7.73
CA TYR A 160 -21.98 -0.86 7.12
C TYR A 160 -22.56 -1.33 5.80
N GLN A 161 -21.79 -1.17 4.73
CA GLN A 161 -22.11 -1.65 3.39
C GLN A 161 -21.39 -2.98 3.14
N GLY A 162 -22.19 -4.03 2.94
CA GLY A 162 -21.68 -5.38 2.62
C GLY A 162 -21.11 -5.49 1.19
N HIS A 163 -20.69 -6.70 0.84
CA HIS A 163 -20.23 -7.06 -0.50
C HIS A 163 -21.36 -6.93 -1.53
N LYS A 164 -21.06 -6.44 -2.75
CA LYS A 164 -22.04 -6.22 -3.84
C LYS A 164 -23.33 -5.50 -3.40
N ASN A 165 -23.23 -4.58 -2.43
CA ASN A 165 -24.40 -3.96 -1.80
C ASN A 165 -24.57 -2.53 -2.32
N THR A 166 -25.81 -2.18 -2.68
CA THR A 166 -26.24 -0.84 -3.07
C THR A 166 -27.10 -0.28 -1.96
N THR A 167 -26.71 0.87 -1.41
CA THR A 167 -27.38 1.51 -0.27
C THR A 167 -27.83 2.90 -0.66
N VAL A 168 -29.14 3.13 -0.64
CA VAL A 168 -29.78 4.41 -0.94
C VAL A 168 -29.98 5.17 0.37
N LEU A 169 -29.56 6.44 0.40
CA LEU A 169 -29.61 7.30 1.58
C LEU A 169 -30.17 8.68 1.21
N THR A 170 -31.30 9.06 1.79
CA THR A 170 -31.76 10.44 1.77
C THR A 170 -31.13 11.19 2.94
N VAL A 171 -30.45 12.29 2.65
CA VAL A 171 -29.85 13.18 3.65
C VAL A 171 -30.50 14.56 3.54
N VAL A 172 -31.06 15.03 4.65
CA VAL A 172 -31.48 16.42 4.80
C VAL A 172 -30.23 17.28 4.97
N MET A 173 -30.11 18.33 4.17
CA MET A 173 -29.01 19.29 4.18
C MET A 173 -29.57 20.68 4.40
N THR A 174 -29.11 21.37 5.44
CA THR A 174 -29.61 22.70 5.85
C THR A 174 -28.48 23.72 5.85
N GLY A 175 -28.79 24.97 5.53
CA GLY A 175 -27.88 26.09 5.78
C GLY A 175 -28.46 27.45 5.43
N GLY A 176 -27.66 28.47 5.67
CA GLY A 176 -27.91 29.82 5.22
C GLY A 176 -26.59 30.53 4.95
N VAL A 177 -26.54 31.35 3.91
CA VAL A 177 -25.31 32.06 3.51
C VAL A 177 -25.63 33.43 2.93
N GLN A 178 -24.81 34.42 3.30
CA GLN A 178 -24.83 35.75 2.72
C GLN A 178 -24.28 35.70 1.29
N LEU A 179 -25.12 35.99 0.29
CA LEU A 179 -24.68 36.13 -1.10
C LEU A 179 -24.22 37.58 -1.38
N GLY A 180 -23.27 37.72 -2.30
CA GLY A 180 -22.91 39.03 -2.88
C GLY A 180 -23.91 39.44 -3.97
N GLY A 181 -24.11 40.74 -4.20
CA GLY A 181 -25.10 41.25 -5.15
C GLY A 181 -24.95 40.72 -6.59
N GLU A 182 -23.71 40.59 -7.08
CA GLU A 182 -23.42 40.00 -8.40
C GLU A 182 -23.82 38.53 -8.49
N VAL A 183 -23.56 37.78 -7.42
CA VAL A 183 -23.91 36.36 -7.27
C VAL A 183 -25.43 36.18 -7.19
N MET A 184 -26.12 37.10 -6.49
CA MET A 184 -27.58 37.14 -6.40
C MET A 184 -28.22 37.47 -7.76
N ASN A 185 -27.70 38.45 -8.50
CA ASN A 185 -28.16 38.77 -9.85
C ASN A 185 -27.95 37.59 -10.81
N SER A 186 -26.79 36.94 -10.74
CA SER A 186 -26.49 35.72 -11.50
C SER A 186 -27.46 34.58 -11.19
N LEU A 187 -27.80 34.40 -9.91
CA LEU A 187 -28.73 33.38 -9.45
C LEU A 187 -30.15 33.60 -10.00
N GLN A 188 -30.65 34.84 -9.97
CA GLN A 188 -31.94 35.19 -10.56
C GLN A 188 -31.98 34.94 -12.07
N GLN A 189 -30.94 35.34 -12.82
CA GLN A 189 -30.86 35.12 -14.27
C GLN A 189 -30.76 33.63 -14.62
N GLN A 190 -30.01 32.85 -13.84
CA GLN A 190 -29.92 31.39 -14.00
C GLN A 190 -31.20 30.67 -13.60
N GLN A 191 -31.98 31.21 -12.66
CA GLN A 191 -33.29 30.68 -12.29
C GLN A 191 -34.37 31.02 -13.34
N GLN A 192 -34.31 32.20 -13.97
CA GLN A 192 -35.19 32.57 -15.09
C GLN A 192 -34.90 31.74 -16.36
N SER A 193 -33.62 31.49 -16.67
CA SER A 193 -33.19 30.59 -17.75
C SER A 193 -33.22 29.10 -17.36
N GLY A 194 -33.69 28.79 -16.15
CA GLY A 194 -33.82 27.45 -15.57
C GLY A 194 -32.57 26.59 -15.73
N THR A 195 -31.37 27.16 -15.54
CA THR A 195 -30.08 26.51 -15.82
C THR A 195 -29.08 26.91 -14.74
N ILE A 196 -29.22 26.30 -13.56
CA ILE A 196 -28.50 26.68 -12.34
C ILE A 196 -27.38 25.66 -12.07
N PRO A 197 -26.09 26.06 -12.11
CA PRO A 197 -24.97 25.19 -11.77
C PRO A 197 -24.82 25.05 -10.25
N ILE A 198 -24.86 23.82 -9.76
CA ILE A 198 -24.69 23.47 -8.34
C ILE A 198 -23.55 22.46 -8.21
N GLU A 199 -22.64 22.66 -7.24
CA GLU A 199 -21.65 21.64 -6.89
C GLU A 199 -22.02 20.96 -5.57
N PHE A 200 -22.21 19.65 -5.61
CA PHE A 200 -22.30 18.81 -4.41
C PHE A 200 -20.90 18.28 -4.08
N LYS A 201 -20.32 18.75 -2.97
CA LYS A 201 -19.02 18.31 -2.42
C LYS A 201 -19.27 17.38 -1.23
N GLY A 202 -18.59 16.23 -1.16
CA GLY A 202 -18.72 15.28 -0.05
C GLY A 202 -17.38 14.68 0.38
N ASP A 203 -17.00 14.90 1.64
CA ASP A 203 -15.87 14.25 2.31
C ASP A 203 -16.40 13.18 3.29
N VAL A 204 -16.18 11.91 2.99
CA VAL A 204 -16.82 10.78 3.68
C VAL A 204 -15.75 9.85 4.28
N PRO A 205 -15.59 9.81 5.62
CA PRO A 205 -14.67 8.89 6.27
C PRO A 205 -15.19 7.45 6.18
N VAL A 206 -14.36 6.54 5.69
CA VAL A 206 -14.67 5.11 5.58
C VAL A 206 -13.52 4.24 6.07
N ARG A 207 -13.82 3.03 6.55
CA ARG A 207 -12.83 1.95 6.74
C ARG A 207 -13.14 0.78 5.83
N VAL A 208 -12.10 0.26 5.21
CA VAL A 208 -12.15 -0.94 4.38
C VAL A 208 -12.17 -2.18 5.27
N LYS A 209 -13.03 -3.16 4.98
CA LYS A 209 -13.11 -4.45 5.67
C LYS A 209 -12.74 -5.58 4.71
N LEU A 210 -11.72 -6.36 5.05
CA LEU A 210 -11.24 -7.48 4.25
C LEU A 210 -11.42 -8.79 5.04
N GLY A 211 -12.47 -9.54 4.72
CA GLY A 211 -12.87 -10.70 5.53
C GLY A 211 -13.19 -10.29 6.98
N ALA A 212 -12.43 -10.81 7.94
CA ALA A 212 -12.54 -10.44 9.36
C ALA A 212 -11.77 -9.14 9.72
N LEU A 213 -10.78 -8.75 8.92
CA LEU A 213 -9.88 -7.63 9.24
C LEU A 213 -10.54 -6.28 8.92
N LYS A 214 -10.51 -5.36 9.89
CA LYS A 214 -10.80 -3.93 9.68
C LYS A 214 -9.47 -3.23 9.36
N LEU A 215 -9.37 -2.66 8.17
CA LEU A 215 -8.18 -1.95 7.71
C LEU A 215 -8.22 -0.47 8.15
N TRP A 216 -7.29 0.33 7.62
CA TRP A 216 -7.15 1.74 7.97
C TRP A 216 -8.35 2.60 7.52
N LYS A 217 -8.43 3.80 8.10
CA LYS A 217 -9.42 4.83 7.76
C LYS A 217 -8.90 5.64 6.57
N ILE A 218 -9.77 5.89 5.60
CA ILE A 218 -9.55 6.81 4.47
C ILE A 218 -10.72 7.77 4.36
N THR A 219 -10.52 8.92 3.71
CA THR A 219 -11.61 9.83 3.36
C THR A 219 -11.92 9.70 1.88
N SER A 220 -13.06 9.12 1.54
CA SER A 220 -13.60 9.16 0.18
C SER A 220 -14.06 10.58 -0.14
N LYS A 221 -13.69 11.09 -1.31
CA LYS A 221 -14.05 12.43 -1.80
C LYS A 221 -14.96 12.30 -3.00
N VAL A 222 -16.10 12.98 -2.96
CA VAL A 222 -17.08 13.10 -4.04
C VAL A 222 -17.18 14.57 -4.41
N ARG A 223 -17.17 14.87 -5.71
CA ARG A 223 -17.56 16.19 -6.25
C ARG A 223 -18.45 15.97 -7.47
N CYS A 224 -19.71 16.37 -7.37
CA CYS A 224 -20.67 16.27 -8.47
C CYS A 224 -21.08 17.68 -8.91
N ASN A 225 -20.72 18.03 -10.15
CA ASN A 225 -21.24 19.23 -10.81
C ASN A 225 -22.61 18.86 -11.40
N LEU A 226 -23.65 19.54 -10.95
CA LEU A 226 -25.04 19.35 -11.38
C LEU A 226 -25.51 20.62 -12.10
N ILE A 227 -26.35 20.46 -13.13
CA ILE A 227 -27.14 21.56 -13.68
C ILE A 227 -28.60 21.24 -13.39
N ILE A 228 -29.28 22.09 -12.63
CA ILE A 228 -30.69 21.92 -12.25
C ILE A 228 -31.59 22.97 -12.92
N ASP A 229 -32.87 22.66 -13.03
CA ASP A 229 -33.86 23.51 -13.70
C ASP A 229 -34.44 24.64 -12.82
N SER A 230 -34.39 24.52 -11.50
CA SER A 230 -35.02 25.49 -10.59
C SER A 230 -34.47 25.43 -9.16
N LEU A 231 -34.51 26.57 -8.45
CA LEU A 231 -34.37 26.66 -6.99
C LEU A 231 -35.72 27.06 -6.36
N THR A 232 -36.78 26.34 -6.71
CA THR A 232 -38.11 26.49 -6.09
C THR A 232 -38.42 25.28 -5.21
N VAL A 233 -39.29 25.46 -4.21
CA VAL A 233 -39.79 24.33 -3.41
C VAL A 233 -40.59 23.41 -4.33
N SER A 234 -40.04 22.24 -4.63
CA SER A 234 -40.56 21.30 -5.61
C SER A 234 -40.19 19.87 -5.23
N SER A 235 -41.15 18.95 -5.39
CA SER A 235 -40.95 17.52 -5.19
C SER A 235 -40.13 16.86 -6.31
N GLN A 236 -39.92 17.53 -7.45
CA GLN A 236 -39.06 17.06 -8.54
C GLN A 236 -38.35 18.25 -9.20
N ILE A 237 -37.07 18.43 -8.88
CA ILE A 237 -36.16 19.31 -9.62
C ILE A 237 -35.51 18.45 -10.72
N LYS A 238 -35.46 18.95 -11.96
CA LYS A 238 -34.84 18.18 -13.05
C LYS A 238 -33.35 18.47 -13.11
N ILE A 239 -32.56 17.45 -12.81
CA ILE A 239 -31.12 17.43 -13.08
C ILE A 239 -30.95 17.33 -14.61
N LYS A 240 -30.69 18.46 -15.27
CA LYS A 240 -30.42 18.55 -16.73
C LYS A 240 -29.13 17.82 -17.11
N SER A 241 -28.13 17.87 -16.23
CA SER A 241 -26.89 17.09 -16.37
C SER A 241 -26.20 16.91 -15.02
N SER A 242 -25.38 15.87 -14.92
CA SER A 242 -24.57 15.56 -13.74
C SER A 242 -23.21 15.00 -14.14
N SER A 243 -22.13 15.49 -13.53
CA SER A 243 -20.76 14.99 -13.73
C SER A 243 -20.06 14.84 -12.39
N CYS A 244 -19.86 13.59 -11.97
CA CYS A 244 -19.25 13.25 -10.67
C CYS A 244 -17.79 12.79 -10.83
N LYS A 245 -16.92 13.37 -10.00
CA LYS A 245 -15.51 12.98 -9.84
C LYS A 245 -15.31 12.39 -8.45
N PHE A 246 -14.55 11.29 -8.40
CA PHE A 246 -14.26 10.55 -7.17
C PHE A 246 -12.76 10.58 -6.88
N GLY A 247 -12.41 10.63 -5.61
CA GLY A 247 -11.03 10.54 -5.14
C GLY A 247 -10.96 9.89 -3.76
N LEU A 248 -9.75 9.52 -3.35
CA LEU A 248 -9.44 9.09 -2.00
C LEU A 248 -8.37 10.02 -1.42
N LYS A 249 -8.52 10.38 -0.14
CA LYS A 249 -7.44 10.89 0.69
C LYS A 249 -7.14 9.84 1.77
N LEU A 250 -5.88 9.41 1.82
CA LEU A 250 -5.34 8.63 2.93
C LEU A 250 -5.03 9.57 4.12
#